data_AF-X1I7X4-F1
#
_entry.id   AF-X1I7X4-F1
#
_cell.length_a   1.000
_cell.length_b   1.000
_cell.length_c   1.000
_cell.angle_alpha   90.00
_cell.angle_beta   90.00
_cell.angle_gamma   90.00
#
_symmetry.space_group_name_H-M   'P 1'
#
loop_
_entity.id
_entity.type
_entity.pdbx_description
1 polymer ?
#
loop_
_entity_poly.entity_id
_entity_poly.type
_entity_poly.pdbx_seq_one_letter_code
_entity_poly.pdbx_strand_id
1 'polypeptide(L)' 'GSSVIELLQKSGLGDIQVKSLGIPDEFVEQGTQAILRSKYGLDAKEIARQVLTLYQNLGAKVMGR' A
#
# COMPACT_ATOMS: atom_id res chain seq x y z
N GLY A 1 -8.69 0.48 -6.86
CA GLY A 1 -7.95 -0.67 -6.31
C GLY A 1 -8.58 -1.97 -6.74
N SER A 2 -9.82 -2.21 -6.33
CA SER A 2 -10.61 -3.42 -6.63
C SER A 2 -10.59 -3.84 -8.10
N SER A 3 -10.79 -2.92 -9.05
CA SER A 3 -10.79 -3.25 -10.49
C SER A 3 -9.48 -3.87 -10.99
N VAL A 4 -8.34 -3.48 -10.40
CA VAL A 4 -7.04 -4.06 -10.77
C VAL A 4 -6.92 -5.48 -10.21
N ILE A 5 -7.36 -5.69 -8.97
CA ILE A 5 -7.37 -7.03 -8.35
C ILE A 5 -8.30 -7.97 -9.13
N GLU A 6 -9.49 -7.48 -9.49
CA GLU A 6 -10.46 -8.23 -10.28
C GLU A 6 -9.90 -8.58 -11.67
N LEU A 7 -9.17 -7.66 -12.31
CA LEU A 7 -8.49 -7.93 -13.58
C LEU A 7 -7.43 -9.03 -13.42
N LEU A 8 -6.55 -8.93 -12.41
CA LEU A 8 -5.51 -9.93 -12.16
C LEU A 8 -6.11 -11.33 -11.93
N GLN A 9 -7.20 -11.40 -11.16
CA GLN A 9 -7.95 -12.63 -10.93
C GLN A 9 -8.55 -13.19 -12.23
N LYS A 10 -9.21 -12.36 -13.04
CA LYS A 10 -9.77 -12.76 -14.34
C LYS A 10 -8.70 -13.20 -15.34
N SER A 11 -7.49 -12.66 -15.24
CA SER A 11 -6.34 -13.05 -16.06
C SER A 11 -5.63 -14.33 -15.57
N GLY A 12 -6.11 -14.98 -14.51
CA GLY A 12 -5.50 -16.20 -13.95
C GLY A 12 -4.20 -15.97 -13.18
N LEU A 13 -3.90 -14.72 -12.84
CA LEU A 13 -2.68 -14.34 -12.10
C LEU A 13 -2.95 -14.38 -10.60
N GLY A 14 -2.82 -15.56 -9.99
CA GLY A 14 -3.10 -15.79 -8.57
C GLY A 14 -1.90 -15.65 -7.63
N ASP A 15 -0.67 -15.83 -8.12
CA ASP A 15 0.55 -15.83 -7.31
C ASP A 15 1.20 -14.44 -7.19
N ILE A 16 0.38 -13.39 -7.22
CA ILE A 16 0.85 -12.00 -7.12
C ILE A 16 0.42 -11.45 -5.77
N GLN A 17 1.41 -11.02 -4.98
CA GLN A 17 1.15 -10.33 -3.73
C GLN A 17 0.70 -8.89 -4.01
N VAL A 18 -0.52 -8.54 -3.64
CA VAL A 18 -1.09 -7.20 -3.83
C VAL A 18 -1.50 -6.61 -2.49
N LYS A 19 -1.12 -5.36 -2.24
CA LYS A 19 -1.57 -4.58 -1.09
C LYS A 19 -2.25 -3.29 -1.56
N SER A 20 -3.55 -3.18 -1.34
CA SER A 20 -4.30 -1.96 -1.67
C SER A 20 -4.07 -0.90 -0.59
N LEU A 21 -3.64 0.28 -1.01
CA LEU A 21 -3.52 1.46 -0.15
C LEU A 21 -4.59 2.47 -0.58
N GLY A 22 -5.33 3.01 0.38
CA GLY A 22 -6.39 3.95 0.10
C GLY A 22 -7.03 4.48 1.36
N ILE A 23 -8.08 5.26 1.16
CA ILE A 23 -8.91 5.78 2.24
C ILE A 23 -10.01 4.75 2.54
N PRO A 24 -10.30 4.44 3.82
CA PRO A 24 -11.41 3.58 4.19
C PRO A 24 -12.77 4.17 3.76
N ASP A 25 -13.78 3.31 3.67
CA ASP A 25 -15.16 3.71 3.37
C ASP A 25 -15.83 4.33 4.61
N GLU A 26 -15.33 5.49 5.01
CA GLU A 26 -15.79 6.26 6.16
C GLU A 26 -15.75 7.76 5.87
N PHE A 27 -16.41 8.55 6.71
CA PHE A 27 -16.33 10.00 6.60
C PHE A 27 -14.92 10.51 6.90
N VAL A 28 -14.36 11.30 5.98
CA VAL A 28 -13.07 11.98 6.16
C VAL A 28 -13.32 13.43 6.52
N GLU A 29 -12.87 13.83 7.71
CA GLU A 29 -12.92 15.22 8.17
C GLU A 29 -12.06 16.15 7.32
N GLN A 30 -12.40 17.44 7.32
CA GLN A 30 -11.62 18.44 6.61
C GLN A 30 -10.24 18.65 7.23
N GLY A 31 -9.23 18.75 6.39
CA GLY A 31 -7.85 18.97 6.81
C GLY A 31 -6.94 19.15 5.60
N THR A 32 -5.68 19.49 5.85
CA THR A 32 -4.69 19.57 4.77
C THR A 32 -4.41 18.18 4.22
N GLN A 33 -4.07 18.11 2.92
CA GLN A 33 -3.73 16.83 2.29
C GLN A 33 -2.59 16.12 3.00
N ALA A 34 -1.60 16.86 3.51
CA ALA A 34 -0.47 16.27 4.23
C ALA A 34 -0.92 15.55 5.51
N ILE A 35 -1.78 16.20 6.31
CA ILE A 35 -2.33 15.61 7.54
C ILE A 35 -3.18 14.38 7.22
N LEU A 36 -4.10 14.50 6.25
CA LEU A 36 -4.99 13.39 5.88
C LEU A 36 -4.21 12.21 5.31
N ARG A 37 -3.23 12.44 4.43
CA ARG A 37 -2.39 11.36 3.89
C ARG A 37 -1.59 10.67 4.98
N SER A 38 -1.02 11.41 5.92
CA SER A 38 -0.28 10.80 7.04
C SER A 38 -1.22 10.00 7.95
N LYS A 39 -2.42 10.53 8.26
CA LYS A 39 -3.46 9.83 9.03
C LYS A 39 -3.82 8.47 8.42
N TYR A 40 -3.92 8.40 7.09
CA TYR A 40 -4.26 7.15 6.38
C TYR A 40 -3.05 6.33 5.92
N GLY A 41 -1.82 6.69 6.34
CA GLY A 41 -0.60 5.98 5.95
C GLY A 41 -0.30 6.03 4.44
N LEU A 42 -0.77 7.08 3.77
CA LEU A 42 -0.57 7.40 2.36
C LEU A 42 0.56 8.43 2.14
N ASP A 43 1.39 8.65 3.16
CA ASP A 43 2.62 9.43 3.02
C ASP A 43 3.80 8.53 2.61
N ALA A 44 4.87 9.16 2.12
CA ALA A 44 6.02 8.43 1.57
C ALA A 44 6.70 7.51 2.60
N LYS A 45 6.78 7.96 3.86
CA LYS A 45 7.41 7.21 4.95
C LYS A 45 6.63 5.92 5.21
N GLU A 46 5.31 6.05 5.28
CA GLU A 46 4.46 4.93 5.64
C GLU A 46 4.24 3.97 4.47
N ILE A 47 4.20 4.46 3.24
CA ILE A 47 4.24 3.60 2.04
C ILE A 47 5.55 2.78 2.03
N ALA A 48 6.71 3.41 2.26
CA ALA A 48 7.99 2.70 2.30
C ALA A 48 8.01 1.61 3.39
N ARG A 49 7.51 1.93 4.59
CA ARG A 49 7.40 0.94 5.68
C ARG A 49 6.49 -0.23 5.30
N GLN A 50 5.37 0.05 4.65
CA GLN A 50 4.42 -0.98 4.22
C GLN A 50 5.01 -1.89 3.13
N VAL A 51 5.81 -1.36 2.21
CA VAL A 51 6.54 -2.14 1.19
C VAL A 51 7.57 -3.06 1.86
N LEU A 52 8.36 -2.54 2.81
CA LEU A 52 9.34 -3.35 3.55
C LEU A 52 8.68 -4.47 4.37
N THR A 53 7.49 -4.20 4.91
CA THR A 53 6.71 -5.21 5.64
C THR A 53 6.14 -6.27 4.70
N LEU A 54 5.66 -5.85 3.51
CA LEU A 54 5.11 -6.75 2.49
C LEU A 54 6.20 -7.70 1.95
N TYR A 55 7.40 -7.16 1.75
CA TYR A 55 8.56 -7.89 1.27
C TYR A 55 9.66 -7.89 2.34
N GLN A 56 9.51 -8.74 3.36
CA GLN A 56 10.47 -8.87 4.47
C GLN A 56 11.92 -9.13 3.97
N ASN A 57 12.06 -9.73 2.78
CA ASN A 57 13.35 -10.01 2.15
C ASN A 57 13.98 -8.80 1.41
N LEU A 58 13.24 -7.70 1.17
CA LEU A 58 13.79 -6.49 0.56
C LEU A 58 14.69 -5.73 1.54
N GLY A 59 14.36 -5.74 2.84
CA GLY A 59 15.14 -5.04 3.87
C GLY A 59 16.58 -5.57 4.00
N ALA A 60 16.78 -6.87 3.80
CA ALA A 60 18.11 -7.48 3.79
C ALA A 60 18.96 -7.02 2.59
N LYS A 61 18.35 -6.94 1.39
CA LYS A 61 19.04 -6.59 0.15
C LYS A 61 19.40 -5.10 0.05
N VAL A 62 18.60 -4.23 0.66
CA VAL A 62 18.85 -2.77 0.71
C VAL A 62 19.90 -2.41 1.77
N MET A 63 20.06 -3.22 2.82
CA MET A 63 21.00 -2.98 3.93
C MET A 63 22.34 -3.71 3.80
N GLY A 64 22.64 -4.31 2.63
CA GLY A 64 23.97 -4.84 2.31
C GLY A 64 24.48 -5.90 3.29
N ARG A 65 23.69 -6.95 3.52
CA ARG A 65 24.19 -8.20 4.10
C ARG A 65 23.92 -9.37 3.17
#